data_AF-A0A2G5C2W3-F1
#
_entry.id   AF-A0A2G5C2W3-F1
#
_cell.length_a   1.000
_cell.length_b   1.000
_cell.length_c   1.000
_cell.angle_alpha   90.00
_cell.angle_beta   90.00
_cell.angle_gamma   90.00
#
_symmetry.space_group_name_H-M   'P 1'
#
loop_
_entity.id
_entity.type
_entity.pdbx_description
1 polymer ?
#
loop_
_entity_poly.entity_id
_entity_poly.type
_entity_poly.pdbx_seq_one_letter_code
_entity_poly.pdbx_strand_id
1 'polypeptide(L)'
;MSAQDPFYIVKEEIQQSIDKLQSTFHQWDNISSNNRESIQLTKELLTSCESIRWQIDELDKAIAVAARDPAWYGIDEAELEKRRRWTITARTQVDAMRKAVQAGKEQSIAFSTRQELMRLPNDDPYQASRSNQYEAQDNDAFISSESDRQLLLIK
;
A
#
# COMPACT_ATOMS: atom_id res chain seq x y z
N MET A 1 -40.12 4.69 -19.92
CA MET A 1 -39.02 4.02 -19.17
C MET A 1 -38.76 4.88 -17.95
N SER A 2 -38.93 4.35 -16.73
CA SER A 2 -38.57 5.10 -15.51
C SER A 2 -37.04 5.24 -15.49
N ALA A 3 -36.54 6.44 -15.25
CA ALA A 3 -35.10 6.64 -15.04
C ALA A 3 -34.68 5.83 -13.79
N GLN A 4 -33.55 5.14 -13.89
CA GLN A 4 -32.97 4.43 -12.75
C GLN A 4 -32.42 5.47 -11.78
N ASP A 5 -32.67 5.27 -10.49
CA ASP A 5 -32.26 6.20 -9.44
C ASP A 5 -30.72 6.35 -9.46
N PRO A 6 -30.19 7.58 -9.57
CA PRO A 6 -28.75 7.83 -9.64
C PRO A 6 -27.95 7.21 -8.48
N PHE A 7 -28.56 7.11 -7.29
CA PHE A 7 -27.92 6.47 -6.15
C PHE A 7 -27.59 5.01 -6.43
N TYR A 8 -28.51 4.26 -7.02
CA TYR A 8 -28.33 2.83 -7.25
C TYR A 8 -27.32 2.55 -8.36
N ILE A 9 -27.22 3.43 -9.36
CA ILE A 9 -26.20 3.36 -10.39
C ILE A 9 -24.81 3.51 -9.76
N VAL A 10 -24.59 4.59 -9.00
CA VAL A 10 -23.29 4.85 -8.36
C VAL A 10 -22.96 3.77 -7.31
N LYS A 11 -23.97 3.30 -6.57
CA LYS A 11 -23.82 2.18 -5.62
C LYS A 11 -23.32 0.91 -6.32
N GLU A 12 -23.87 0.57 -7.49
CA GLU A 12 -23.43 -0.60 -8.26
C GLU A 12 -21.99 -0.43 -8.77
N GLU A 13 -21.62 0.74 -9.27
CA GLU A 13 -20.25 1.05 -9.70
C GLU A 13 -19.23 0.94 -8.55
N ILE A 14 -19.58 1.47 -7.38
CA ILE A 14 -18.76 1.36 -6.17
C ILE A 14 -18.67 -0.10 -5.73
N GLN A 15 -19.78 -0.86 -5.75
CA GLN A 15 -19.78 -2.27 -5.37
C GLN A 15 -18.87 -3.09 -6.29
N GLN A 16 -18.93 -2.87 -7.61
CA GLN A 16 -18.02 -3.52 -8.57
C GLN A 16 -16.55 -3.19 -8.29
N SER A 17 -16.28 -1.93 -7.89
CA SER A 17 -14.94 -1.51 -7.50
C SER A 17 -14.47 -2.19 -6.21
N ILE A 18 -15.36 -2.38 -5.24
CA ILE A 18 -15.09 -3.15 -4.01
C ILE A 18 -14.82 -4.63 -4.35
N ASP A 19 -15.64 -5.25 -5.19
CA ASP A 19 -15.48 -6.66 -5.57
C ASP A 19 -14.14 -6.89 -6.31
N LYS A 20 -13.75 -5.93 -7.16
CA LYS A 20 -12.43 -5.92 -7.80
C LYS A 20 -11.31 -5.75 -6.76
N LEU A 21 -11.45 -4.81 -5.83
CA LEU A 21 -10.50 -4.61 -4.74
C LEU A 21 -10.32 -5.89 -3.91
N GLN A 22 -11.41 -6.62 -3.61
CA GLN A 22 -11.37 -7.90 -2.90
C GLN A 22 -10.61 -8.96 -3.68
N SER A 23 -10.85 -9.04 -5.00
CA SER A 23 -10.14 -9.97 -5.86
C SER A 23 -8.63 -9.70 -5.86
N THR A 24 -8.22 -8.44 -5.98
CA THR A 24 -6.80 -8.04 -5.89
C THR A 24 -6.23 -8.29 -4.49
N PHE A 25 -7.02 -8.09 -3.43
CA PHE A 25 -6.59 -8.34 -2.05
C PHE A 25 -6.31 -9.82 -1.81
N HIS A 26 -7.18 -10.71 -2.30
CA HIS A 26 -6.95 -12.15 -2.22
C HIS A 26 -5.73 -12.59 -3.03
N GLN A 27 -5.48 -11.98 -4.18
CA GLN A 27 -4.25 -12.25 -4.94
C GLN A 27 -3.01 -11.82 -4.16
N TRP A 28 -3.03 -10.62 -3.58
CA TRP A 28 -1.94 -10.11 -2.74
C TRP A 28 -1.67 -10.97 -1.51
N ASP A 29 -2.73 -11.44 -0.82
CA ASP A 29 -2.61 -12.29 0.38
C ASP A 29 -2.01 -13.67 0.08
N ASN A 30 -2.26 -14.20 -1.14
CA ASN A 30 -1.70 -15.48 -1.58
C ASN A 30 -0.23 -15.38 -2.06
N ILE A 31 0.26 -14.18 -2.39
CA ILE A 31 1.63 -13.98 -2.87
C ILE A 31 2.59 -13.85 -1.69
N SER A 32 3.70 -14.59 -1.73
CA SER A 32 4.73 -14.51 -0.68
C SER A 32 5.29 -13.09 -0.55
N SER A 33 5.44 -12.61 0.69
CA SER A 33 5.73 -11.22 1.06
C SER A 33 7.07 -10.64 0.57
N ASN A 34 7.86 -11.41 -0.19
CA ASN A 34 9.19 -11.04 -0.70
C ASN A 34 9.26 -10.94 -2.24
N ASN A 35 8.12 -10.99 -2.93
CA ASN A 35 8.04 -10.81 -4.38
C ASN A 35 7.88 -9.30 -4.73
N ARG A 36 8.60 -8.81 -5.74
CA ARG A 36 8.44 -7.44 -6.29
C ARG A 36 6.98 -7.13 -6.66
N GLU A 37 6.24 -8.16 -7.08
CA GLU A 37 4.81 -8.12 -7.35
C GLU A 37 3.97 -7.76 -6.11
N SER A 38 4.33 -8.26 -4.93
CA SER A 38 3.64 -7.95 -3.67
C SER A 38 3.70 -6.45 -3.33
N ILE A 39 4.85 -5.81 -3.57
CA ILE A 39 5.01 -4.35 -3.35
C ILE A 39 4.13 -3.55 -4.31
N GLN A 40 4.06 -3.95 -5.58
CA GLN A 40 3.22 -3.28 -6.58
C GLN A 40 1.73 -3.43 -6.25
N LEU A 41 1.29 -4.64 -5.91
CA LEU A 41 -0.09 -4.90 -5.50
C LEU A 41 -0.46 -4.17 -4.21
N THR A 42 0.46 -4.07 -3.25
CA THR A 42 0.25 -3.27 -2.03
C THR A 42 -0.06 -1.82 -2.36
N LYS A 43 0.69 -1.20 -3.29
CA LYS A 43 0.46 0.18 -3.72
C LYS A 43 -0.89 0.31 -4.43
N GLU A 44 -1.19 -0.59 -5.36
CA GLU A 44 -2.46 -0.61 -6.11
C GLU A 44 -3.67 -0.74 -5.17
N LEU A 45 -3.59 -1.64 -4.17
CA LEU A 45 -4.63 -1.83 -3.17
C LEU A 45 -4.85 -0.58 -2.33
N LEU A 46 -3.79 0.07 -1.87
CA LEU A 46 -3.90 1.32 -1.08
C LEU A 46 -4.53 2.44 -1.90
N THR A 47 -4.09 2.65 -3.14
CA THR A 47 -4.68 3.65 -4.04
C THR A 47 -6.14 3.33 -4.37
N SER A 48 -6.47 2.06 -4.59
CA SER A 48 -7.85 1.63 -4.85
C SER A 48 -8.74 1.84 -3.61
N CYS A 49 -8.25 1.53 -2.41
CA CYS A 49 -8.96 1.82 -1.17
C CYS A 49 -9.24 3.32 -1.00
N GLU A 50 -8.28 4.18 -1.31
CA GLU A 50 -8.44 5.64 -1.21
C GLU A 50 -9.45 6.18 -2.22
N SER A 51 -9.39 5.71 -3.47
CA SER A 51 -10.35 6.05 -4.52
C SER A 51 -11.78 5.66 -4.13
N ILE A 52 -11.97 4.40 -3.72
CA ILE A 52 -13.30 3.87 -3.34
C ILE A 52 -13.83 4.60 -2.10
N ARG A 53 -12.97 4.84 -1.10
CA ARG A 53 -13.36 5.58 0.11
C ARG A 53 -13.87 6.98 -0.26
N TRP A 54 -13.18 7.68 -1.15
CA TRP A 54 -13.63 8.98 -1.63
C TRP A 54 -14.99 8.91 -2.35
N GLN A 55 -15.22 7.91 -3.20
CA GLN A 55 -16.51 7.73 -3.86
C GLN A 55 -17.65 7.49 -2.84
N ILE A 56 -17.38 6.69 -1.80
CA ILE A 56 -18.32 6.45 -0.69
C ILE A 56 -18.57 7.75 0.09
N ASP A 57 -17.53 8.55 0.35
CA ASP A 57 -17.64 9.87 1.00
C ASP A 57 -18.55 10.83 0.21
N GLU A 58 -18.40 10.88 -1.12
CA GLU A 58 -19.25 11.71 -1.98
C GLU A 58 -20.69 11.22 -2.01
N LEU A 59 -20.91 9.90 -2.06
CA LEU A 59 -22.25 9.33 -1.99
C LEU A 59 -22.92 9.62 -0.64
N ASP A 60 -22.18 9.57 0.46
CA ASP A 60 -22.66 9.92 1.80
C ASP A 60 -23.12 11.39 1.88
N LYS A 61 -22.35 12.31 1.28
CA LYS A 61 -22.73 13.72 1.17
C LYS A 61 -24.01 13.90 0.36
N ALA A 62 -24.18 13.16 -0.73
CA ALA A 62 -25.41 13.19 -1.53
C ALA A 62 -26.62 12.71 -0.71
N ILE A 63 -26.47 11.63 0.08
CA ILE A 63 -27.51 11.19 1.02
C ILE A 63 -27.82 12.28 2.04
N ALA A 64 -26.80 12.94 2.59
CA ALA A 64 -26.99 14.01 3.57
C ALA A 64 -27.76 15.21 3.00
N VAL A 65 -27.55 15.55 1.72
CA VAL A 65 -28.34 16.58 1.02
C VAL A 65 -29.79 16.11 0.84
N ALA A 66 -30.00 14.88 0.37
CA ALA A 66 -31.35 14.34 0.18
C ALA A 66 -32.14 14.25 1.50
N ALA A 67 -31.48 13.95 2.61
CA ALA A 67 -32.10 13.87 3.93
C ALA A 67 -32.60 15.22 4.48
N ARG A 68 -32.15 16.36 3.92
CA ARG A 68 -32.64 17.69 4.36
C ARG A 68 -34.03 17.99 3.82
N ASP A 69 -34.37 17.45 2.65
CA ASP A 69 -35.70 17.58 2.06
C ASP A 69 -36.05 16.32 1.25
N PRO A 70 -36.40 15.20 1.92
CA PRO A 70 -36.62 13.91 1.26
C PRO A 70 -37.78 13.94 0.26
N ALA A 71 -38.79 14.79 0.51
CA ALA A 71 -39.98 14.92 -0.32
C ALA A 71 -39.65 15.45 -1.72
N TRP A 72 -38.67 16.36 -1.84
CA TRP A 72 -38.21 16.88 -3.14
C TRP A 72 -37.59 15.78 -4.02
N TYR A 73 -36.96 14.78 -3.41
CA TYR A 73 -36.35 13.65 -4.10
C TYR A 73 -37.29 12.44 -4.24
N GLY A 74 -38.49 12.49 -3.64
CA GLY A 74 -39.42 11.35 -3.61
C GLY A 74 -38.87 10.15 -2.83
N ILE A 75 -38.02 10.38 -1.82
CA ILE A 75 -37.37 9.34 -1.03
C ILE A 75 -38.01 9.34 0.38
N ASP A 76 -38.37 8.15 0.88
CA ASP A 76 -38.85 7.99 2.24
C ASP A 76 -37.71 7.75 3.25
N GLU A 77 -38.00 7.89 4.54
CA GLU A 77 -37.01 7.72 5.60
C GLU A 77 -36.42 6.31 5.64
N ALA A 78 -37.22 5.29 5.31
CA ALA A 78 -36.75 3.90 5.30
C ALA A 78 -35.72 3.66 4.19
N GLU A 79 -35.90 4.30 3.04
CA GLU A 79 -34.98 4.29 1.92
C GLU A 79 -33.71 5.06 2.25
N LEU A 80 -33.81 6.26 2.84
CA LEU A 80 -32.63 6.99 3.33
C LEU A 80 -31.79 6.15 4.31
N GLU A 81 -32.43 5.48 5.24
CA GLU A 81 -31.75 4.62 6.21
C GLU A 81 -31.05 3.43 5.53
N LYS A 82 -31.66 2.81 4.52
CA LYS A 82 -30.97 1.77 3.71
C LYS A 82 -29.73 2.32 3.03
N ARG A 83 -29.81 3.52 2.45
CA ARG A 83 -28.68 4.18 1.79
C ARG A 83 -27.54 4.43 2.78
N ARG A 84 -27.85 5.02 3.94
CA ARG A 84 -26.86 5.28 5.01
C ARG A 84 -26.19 3.99 5.47
N ARG A 85 -26.98 2.95 5.75
CA ARG A 85 -26.47 1.66 6.23
C ARG A 85 -25.53 1.01 5.24
N TRP A 86 -25.86 1.04 3.96
CA TRP A 86 -24.99 0.52 2.92
C TRP A 86 -23.66 1.29 2.87
N THR A 87 -23.71 2.63 2.85
CA THR A 87 -22.51 3.48 2.83
C THR A 87 -21.59 3.23 4.04
N ILE A 88 -22.16 3.09 5.25
CA ILE A 88 -21.41 2.76 6.47
C ILE A 88 -20.75 1.38 6.36
N THR A 89 -21.49 0.39 5.85
CA THR A 89 -20.98 -0.98 5.69
C THR A 89 -19.84 -1.03 4.67
N ALA A 90 -20.02 -0.41 3.51
CA ALA A 90 -19.02 -0.32 2.45
C ALA A 90 -17.74 0.39 2.94
N ARG A 91 -17.88 1.52 3.65
CA ARG A 91 -16.76 2.23 4.27
C ARG A 91 -15.98 1.31 5.23
N THR A 92 -16.69 0.60 6.09
CA THR A 92 -16.08 -0.29 7.09
C THR A 92 -15.30 -1.42 6.43
N GLN A 93 -15.84 -2.00 5.37
CA GLN A 93 -15.18 -3.04 4.58
C GLN A 93 -13.88 -2.55 3.95
N VAL A 94 -13.92 -1.39 3.27
CA VAL A 94 -12.73 -0.79 2.62
C VAL A 94 -11.67 -0.41 3.66
N ASP A 95 -12.08 0.16 4.79
CA ASP A 95 -11.16 0.53 5.87
C ASP A 95 -10.50 -0.68 6.53
N ALA A 96 -11.23 -1.79 6.68
CA ALA A 96 -10.69 -3.05 7.19
C ALA A 96 -9.62 -3.62 6.24
N MET A 97 -9.91 -3.64 4.94
CA MET A 97 -8.95 -4.10 3.92
C MET A 97 -7.71 -3.22 3.87
N ARG A 98 -7.88 -1.89 3.87
CA ARG A 98 -6.74 -0.94 3.90
C ARG A 98 -5.83 -1.19 5.10
N LYS A 99 -6.41 -1.40 6.29
CA LYS A 99 -5.66 -1.73 7.51
C LYS A 99 -4.90 -3.04 7.39
N ALA A 100 -5.53 -4.08 6.83
CA ALA A 100 -4.88 -5.37 6.60
C ALA A 100 -3.68 -5.25 5.64
N VAL A 101 -3.84 -4.53 4.53
CA VAL A 101 -2.76 -4.27 3.55
C VAL A 101 -1.60 -3.51 4.20
N GLN A 102 -1.91 -2.50 5.00
CA GLN A 102 -0.88 -1.70 5.70
C GLN A 102 -0.11 -2.54 6.72
N ALA A 103 -0.78 -3.41 7.48
CA ALA A 103 -0.13 -4.33 8.41
C ALA A 103 0.78 -5.34 7.68
N GLY A 104 0.33 -5.89 6.55
CA GLY A 104 1.16 -6.80 5.73
C GLY A 104 2.38 -6.12 5.12
N LYS A 105 2.24 -4.85 4.70
CA LYS A 105 3.37 -4.02 4.22
C LYS A 105 4.43 -3.81 5.30
N GLU A 106 4.03 -3.50 6.53
CA GLU A 106 4.95 -3.29 7.65
C GLU A 106 5.72 -4.58 7.99
N GLN A 107 5.06 -5.73 7.95
CA GLN A 107 5.71 -7.04 8.14
C GLN A 107 6.73 -7.35 7.03
N SER A 108 6.39 -7.08 5.76
CA SER A 108 7.29 -7.27 4.61
C SER A 108 8.55 -6.39 4.74
N ILE A 109 8.41 -5.12 5.11
CA ILE A 109 9.54 -4.21 5.33
C ILE A 109 10.41 -4.72 6.49
N ALA A 110 9.81 -5.12 7.62
CA ALA A 110 10.55 -5.65 8.76
C ALA A 110 11.34 -6.93 8.42
N PHE A 111 10.77 -7.82 7.60
CA PHE A 111 11.46 -9.01 7.13
C PHE A 111 12.62 -8.66 6.19
N SER A 112 12.40 -7.75 5.23
CA SER A 112 13.45 -7.27 4.32
C SER A 112 14.61 -6.63 5.08
N THR A 113 14.35 -5.75 6.04
CA THR A 113 15.40 -5.12 6.87
C THR A 113 16.15 -6.16 7.71
N ARG A 114 15.45 -7.15 8.28
CA ARG A 114 16.12 -8.26 8.98
C ARG A 114 16.99 -9.11 8.06
N GLN A 115 16.55 -9.36 6.83
CA GLN A 115 17.30 -10.15 5.85
C GLN A 115 18.53 -9.38 5.36
N GLU A 116 18.44 -8.06 5.16
CA GLU A 116 19.60 -7.22 4.86
C GLU A 116 20.58 -7.12 6.04
N LEU A 117 20.08 -7.01 7.29
CA LEU A 117 20.92 -7.03 8.48
C LEU A 117 21.58 -8.39 8.76
N MET A 118 20.94 -9.51 8.38
CA MET A 118 21.51 -10.85 8.44
C MET A 118 22.47 -11.14 7.28
N ARG A 119 22.45 -10.32 6.22
CA ARG A 119 23.40 -10.40 5.10
C ARG A 119 24.71 -9.71 5.50
N LEU A 120 25.36 -10.23 6.55
CA LEU A 120 26.76 -9.97 6.83
C LEU A 120 27.61 -10.62 5.73
N PRO A 121 28.71 -9.99 5.24
CA PRO A 121 29.71 -10.69 4.46
C PRO A 121 30.32 -11.76 5.37
N ASN A 122 30.06 -13.03 5.08
CA ASN A 122 30.62 -14.14 5.80
C ASN A 122 32.04 -14.40 5.25
N ASP A 123 32.98 -13.51 5.56
CA ASP A 123 34.42 -13.78 5.43
C ASP A 123 34.93 -14.21 6.81
N ASP A 124 34.74 -15.49 7.16
CA ASP A 124 35.34 -16.08 8.36
C ASP A 124 36.69 -16.74 7.99
N PRO A 125 37.82 -16.41 8.65
CA PRO A 125 39.17 -16.58 8.08
C PRO A 125 39.86 -17.93 8.29
N TYR A 126 39.17 -19.00 8.71
CA TYR A 126 39.87 -20.19 9.26
C TYR A 126 39.59 -21.53 8.58
N GLN A 127 39.51 -21.61 7.25
CA GLN A 127 39.79 -22.88 6.55
C GLN A 127 40.35 -22.66 5.14
N ALA A 128 41.68 -22.48 5.05
CA ALA A 128 42.53 -23.09 4.01
C ALA A 128 43.98 -22.64 4.21
N SER A 129 44.74 -23.42 4.97
CA SER A 129 46.18 -23.42 4.79
C SER A 129 46.49 -23.93 3.38
N ARG A 130 46.72 -23.02 2.43
CA ARG A 130 47.86 -23.02 1.49
C ARG A 130 47.63 -22.07 0.31
N SER A 131 48.60 -21.18 0.15
CA SER A 131 48.95 -20.44 -1.07
C SER A 131 48.00 -19.31 -1.47
N ASN A 132 48.33 -18.07 -1.12
CA ASN A 132 49.17 -17.21 -1.97
C ASN A 132 49.43 -15.86 -1.29
N GLN A 133 50.67 -15.39 -1.43
CA GLN A 133 51.08 -14.02 -1.16
C GLN A 133 50.33 -13.06 -2.10
N TYR A 134 50.32 -11.76 -1.76
CA TYR A 134 49.98 -10.59 -2.60
C TYR A 134 48.56 -9.98 -2.52
N GLU A 135 48.12 -9.47 -1.37
CA GLU A 135 47.00 -8.47 -1.34
C GLU A 135 47.14 -7.38 -0.24
N ALA A 136 48.37 -7.05 0.17
CA ALA A 136 48.62 -6.01 1.18
C ALA A 136 49.07 -4.66 0.60
N GLN A 137 49.12 -4.50 -0.73
CA GLN A 137 49.75 -3.32 -1.36
C GLN A 137 48.76 -2.32 -1.98
N ASP A 138 47.50 -2.71 -2.21
CA ASP A 138 46.50 -1.84 -2.87
C ASP A 138 45.69 -0.97 -1.89
N ASN A 139 45.59 -1.33 -0.61
CA ASN A 139 44.83 -0.54 0.36
C ASN A 139 45.55 0.74 0.81
N ASP A 140 46.89 0.75 0.85
CA ASP A 140 47.64 1.94 1.26
C ASP A 140 47.68 3.02 0.17
N ALA A 141 47.53 2.64 -1.10
CA ALA A 141 47.52 3.59 -2.23
C ALA A 141 46.22 4.42 -2.27
N PHE A 142 45.08 3.82 -1.88
CA PHE A 142 43.79 4.52 -1.89
C PHE A 142 43.70 5.57 -0.78
N ILE A 143 44.13 5.23 0.45
CA ILE A 143 44.07 6.12 1.62
C ILE A 143 44.97 7.35 1.43
N SER A 144 46.14 7.19 0.81
CA SER A 144 47.07 8.30 0.55
C SER A 144 46.52 9.30 -0.50
N SER A 145 45.67 8.85 -1.42
CA SER A 145 45.14 9.70 -2.50
C SER A 145 43.97 10.60 -2.08
N GLU A 146 43.25 10.23 -1.01
CA GLU A 146 42.09 10.98 -0.53
C GLU A 146 42.47 12.14 0.40
N SER A 147 43.54 11.98 1.19
CA SER A 147 44.02 13.00 2.13
C SER A 147 44.49 14.28 1.44
N ASP A 148 45.09 14.19 0.25
CA ASP A 148 45.56 15.37 -0.48
C ASP A 148 44.43 16.20 -1.11
N ARG A 149 43.26 15.61 -1.34
CA ARG A 149 42.11 16.32 -1.93
C ARG A 149 41.40 17.25 -0.94
N GLN A 150 41.45 16.95 0.36
CA GLN A 150 40.78 17.75 1.38
C GLN A 150 41.55 19.01 1.79
N LEU A 151 42.83 19.15 1.39
CA LEU A 151 43.66 20.32 1.70
C LEU A 151 43.52 21.48 0.70
N LEU A 152 43.00 21.24 -0.51
CA LEU A 152 42.87 22.28 -1.55
C LEU A 152 41.59 23.14 -1.42
N LEU A 153 40.71 22.82 -0.47
CA LEU A 153 39.45 23.54 -0.25
C LEU A 153 39.49 24.50 0.95
N ILE A 154 40.65 24.69 1.56
CA ILE A 154 40.86 25.71 2.58
C ILE A 154 41.56 26.91 1.93
N LYS A 155 40.76 27.83 1.39
CA LYS A 155 41.13 29.25 1.27
C LYS A 155 39.90 30.14 1.39
#